data_AF-A0A7G8TA09-F1
#
_entry.id   AF-A0A7G8TA09-F1
#
_cell.length_a   1.000
_cell.length_b   1.000
_cell.length_c   1.000
_cell.angle_alpha   90.00
_cell.angle_beta   90.00
_cell.angle_gamma   90.00
#
_symmetry.space_group_name_H-M   'P 1'
#
loop_
_entity.id
_entity.type
_entity.pdbx_description
1 polymer ?
#
loop_
_entity_poly.entity_id
_entity_poly.type
_entity_poly.pdbx_seq_one_letter_code
_entity_poly.pdbx_strand_id
1 'polypeptide(L)'
;MSNLCPFITCRLTDRYGTVVSPYDPGVILYTVLPLSGNKVKQKNLSVAIEGYVSVFLDEKRISVPIPFYIVQSVQISAPKRSSFTFQLQSFHCWALPCGCRENPGFERVKLLIRMETVVFAKKDCSLLVPRIDSRLREIDRVCICANRVFDSVRFCSGCCICYKNVELRAELSQYNAVSDGVRRTYRDCDELKKYGGKGILSPEEVSYYDVFVNGVLQPKPTYLLKRGELTFKTQDVPAKGAPVIILFTTWRNVDCQIMEVSDWQYNAVSDGVKKKYTDEDEIKEYGAQGIPSPCEVSYFNLFINGVLQPKVNYRVRKGLLELTTSDAPSKGAPVILESIAIRDSEGRLFHAEAFHYNAYSCGGKIYTNRDEIRMYGENGIPNPNSVFYQNLFINAVLQPHVNYIVQQGCLLLETRDCPTVAAPITLQSVSGGCELPHCETQMSDAALAQWKREYSCGENPGLSPDIVPGGD
;
A
#
# COMPACT_ATOMS: atom_id res chain seq x y z
N MET A 1 35.75 -8.37 -10.09
CA MET A 1 34.78 -7.48 -10.76
C MET A 1 34.21 -6.58 -9.69
N SER A 2 34.29 -5.28 -9.90
CA SER A 2 34.08 -4.20 -8.93
C SER A 2 32.73 -4.29 -8.19
N ASN A 3 32.80 -4.34 -6.86
CA ASN A 3 31.68 -4.13 -5.93
C ASN A 3 31.17 -2.68 -6.05
N LEU A 4 30.36 -2.40 -7.08
CA LEU A 4 29.60 -1.15 -7.15
C LEU A 4 28.40 -1.27 -6.21
N CYS A 5 28.24 -0.30 -5.31
CA CYS A 5 27.03 -0.13 -4.52
C CYS A 5 25.82 -0.02 -5.47
N PRO A 6 24.69 -0.68 -5.17
CA PRO A 6 23.51 -0.64 -6.04
C PRO A 6 22.99 0.80 -6.17
N PHE A 7 22.61 1.19 -7.38
CA PHE A 7 22.25 2.57 -7.73
C PHE A 7 20.73 2.74 -7.75
N ILE A 8 20.20 3.61 -6.89
CA ILE A 8 18.76 3.93 -6.92
C ILE A 8 18.49 5.04 -7.94
N THR A 9 17.52 4.80 -8.81
CA THR A 9 17.05 5.80 -9.78
C THR A 9 15.54 6.02 -9.69
N CYS A 10 15.13 7.24 -10.00
CA CYS A 10 13.75 7.57 -10.31
C CYS A 10 13.62 7.70 -11.83
N ARG A 11 12.66 6.99 -12.43
CA ARG A 11 12.38 7.08 -13.87
C ARG A 11 10.90 7.40 -14.09
N LEU A 12 10.61 8.18 -15.14
CA LEU A 12 9.24 8.42 -15.58
C LEU A 12 8.66 7.14 -16.17
N THR A 13 7.43 6.82 -15.80
CA THR A 13 6.74 5.62 -16.27
C THR A 13 5.32 5.93 -16.75
N ASP A 14 4.73 5.00 -17.49
CA ASP A 14 3.28 4.98 -17.67
C ASP A 14 2.57 4.49 -16.37
N ARG A 15 1.24 4.44 -16.41
CA ARG A 15 0.40 3.95 -15.30
C ARG A 15 0.57 2.46 -14.97
N TYR A 16 1.22 1.70 -15.85
CA TYR A 16 1.53 0.27 -15.69
C TYR A 16 2.99 0.06 -15.24
N GLY A 17 3.77 1.13 -15.20
CA GLY A 17 5.16 1.21 -14.77
C GLY A 17 6.17 0.82 -15.82
N THR A 18 5.81 0.90 -17.10
CA THR A 18 6.75 0.83 -18.23
C THR A 18 7.52 2.14 -18.28
N VAL A 19 8.86 2.10 -18.42
CA VAL A 19 9.68 3.32 -18.57
C VAL A 19 9.37 3.97 -19.92
N VAL A 20 9.14 5.28 -19.91
CA VAL A 20 8.76 6.07 -21.10
C VAL A 20 9.62 7.32 -21.22
N SER A 21 9.72 7.88 -22.42
CA SER A 21 10.41 9.15 -22.61
C SER A 21 9.51 10.31 -22.12
N PRO A 22 10.05 11.29 -21.38
CA PRO A 22 9.27 12.48 -21.00
C PRO A 22 8.81 13.33 -22.19
N TYR A 23 9.40 13.12 -23.36
CA TYR A 23 9.07 13.83 -24.60
C TYR A 23 8.02 13.10 -25.45
N ASP A 24 7.58 11.91 -25.05
CA ASP A 24 6.53 11.18 -25.74
C ASP A 24 5.16 11.84 -25.51
N PRO A 25 4.30 11.91 -26.53
CA PRO A 25 3.00 12.56 -26.41
C PRO A 25 2.10 11.82 -25.41
N GLY A 26 1.49 12.58 -24.48
CA GLY A 26 0.51 12.06 -23.53
C GLY A 26 1.09 11.40 -22.28
N VAL A 27 2.41 11.39 -22.10
CA VAL A 27 3.06 10.87 -20.88
C VAL A 27 2.89 11.82 -19.69
N ILE A 28 3.19 13.11 -19.91
CA ILE A 28 2.92 14.19 -18.95
C ILE A 28 1.67 14.92 -19.42
N LEU A 29 0.64 14.91 -18.60
CA LEU A 29 -0.64 15.53 -18.91
C LEU A 29 -0.70 16.94 -18.34
N TYR A 30 -1.09 17.89 -19.18
CA TYR A 30 -1.30 19.28 -18.80
C TYR A 30 -2.78 19.62 -18.94
N THR A 31 -3.45 19.88 -17.82
CA THR A 31 -4.86 20.23 -17.77
C THR A 31 -5.02 21.67 -17.31
N VAL A 32 -5.60 22.52 -18.17
CA VAL A 32 -5.94 23.89 -17.78
C VAL A 32 -7.17 23.85 -16.87
N LEU A 33 -7.02 24.35 -15.65
CA LEU A 33 -8.10 24.37 -14.66
C LEU A 33 -9.02 25.58 -14.89
N PRO A 34 -10.35 25.41 -14.74
CA PRO A 34 -11.32 26.49 -14.93
C PRO A 34 -11.15 27.57 -13.85
N LEU A 35 -11.06 28.84 -14.26
CA LEU A 35 -11.04 29.99 -13.36
C LEU A 35 -12.47 30.44 -13.05
N SER A 36 -12.76 30.63 -11.77
CA SER A 36 -13.97 31.31 -11.28
C SER A 36 -13.85 32.82 -11.51
N GLY A 37 -14.31 33.33 -12.67
CA GLY A 37 -14.52 34.78 -12.84
C GLY A 37 -14.56 35.32 -14.29
N ASN A 38 -15.58 36.13 -14.57
CA ASN A 38 -15.82 36.84 -15.83
C ASN A 38 -14.85 38.02 -16.07
N LYS A 39 -13.57 37.77 -16.44
CA LYS A 39 -12.64 38.83 -16.86
C LYS A 39 -12.29 38.77 -18.35
N VAL A 40 -12.17 39.94 -18.97
CA VAL A 40 -12.05 40.14 -20.43
C VAL A 40 -10.65 39.80 -20.97
N LYS A 41 -9.64 39.72 -20.11
CA LYS A 41 -8.28 39.23 -20.40
C LYS A 41 -7.88 38.22 -19.32
N GLN A 42 -7.51 37.01 -19.72
CA GLN A 42 -6.96 36.01 -18.81
C GLN A 42 -5.48 36.34 -18.61
N LYS A 43 -5.12 36.70 -17.37
CA LYS A 43 -3.73 36.98 -16.99
C LYS A 43 -3.11 35.84 -16.18
N ASN A 44 -3.93 35.07 -15.45
CA ASN A 44 -3.48 33.95 -14.63
C ASN A 44 -4.07 32.67 -15.20
N LEU A 45 -3.23 31.67 -15.44
CA LEU A 45 -3.60 30.34 -15.90
C LEU A 45 -3.20 29.34 -14.82
N SER A 46 -4.16 28.62 -14.25
CA SER A 46 -3.88 27.49 -13.36
C SER A 46 -3.79 26.22 -14.20
N VAL A 47 -2.70 25.49 -14.07
CA VAL A 47 -2.42 24.26 -14.83
C VAL A 47 -2.15 23.14 -13.85
N ALA A 48 -2.89 22.05 -13.98
CA ALA A 48 -2.58 20.78 -13.35
C ALA A 48 -1.64 19.98 -14.26
N ILE A 49 -0.59 19.43 -13.67
CA ILE A 49 0.45 18.65 -14.35
C ILE A 49 0.50 17.28 -13.69
N GLU A 50 0.28 16.24 -14.48
CA GLU A 50 0.10 14.87 -14.00
C GLU A 50 1.02 13.90 -14.72
N GLY A 51 1.44 12.85 -14.02
CA GLY A 51 2.21 11.76 -14.59
C GLY A 51 2.54 10.70 -13.55
N TYR A 52 3.34 9.71 -13.91
CA TYR A 52 3.76 8.63 -13.02
C TYR A 52 5.28 8.49 -13.01
N VAL A 53 5.85 8.24 -11.85
CA VAL A 53 7.27 7.87 -11.69
C VAL A 53 7.38 6.55 -10.96
N SER A 54 8.46 5.81 -11.19
CA SER A 54 8.77 4.60 -10.43
C SER A 54 10.21 4.63 -9.94
N VAL A 55 10.45 3.93 -8.83
CA VAL A 55 11.77 3.74 -8.24
C VAL A 55 12.37 2.43 -8.75
N PHE A 56 13.64 2.50 -9.10
CA PHE A 56 14.42 1.37 -9.60
C PHE A 56 15.66 1.19 -8.73
N LEU A 57 15.96 -0.06 -8.39
CA LEU A 57 17.25 -0.47 -7.85
C LEU A 57 18.03 -1.10 -9.00
N ASP A 58 19.11 -0.45 -9.41
CA ASP A 58 19.81 -0.71 -10.66
C ASP A 58 18.82 -0.62 -11.85
N GLU A 59 18.49 -1.76 -12.46
CA GLU A 59 17.52 -1.87 -13.57
C GLU A 59 16.18 -2.50 -13.17
N LYS A 60 16.04 -2.98 -11.92
CA LYS A 60 14.80 -3.61 -11.44
C LYS A 60 13.88 -2.59 -10.82
N ARG A 61 12.63 -2.52 -11.28
CA ARG A 61 11.58 -1.69 -10.66
C ARG A 61 11.25 -2.24 -9.27
N ILE A 62 11.29 -1.38 -8.26
CA ILE A 62 11.01 -1.73 -6.85
C ILE A 62 9.74 -1.05 -6.31
N SER A 63 9.21 -0.04 -7.01
CA SER A 63 7.92 0.57 -6.67
C SER A 63 6.82 0.20 -7.67
N VAL A 64 5.57 0.28 -7.23
CA VAL A 64 4.44 0.51 -8.14
C VAL A 64 4.56 1.90 -8.78
N PRO A 65 3.87 2.19 -9.90
CA PRO A 65 3.84 3.54 -10.48
C PRO A 65 3.24 4.54 -9.49
N ILE A 66 4.04 5.54 -9.12
CA ILE A 66 3.68 6.57 -8.14
C ILE A 66 3.16 7.78 -8.93
N PRO A 67 1.87 8.14 -8.81
CA PRO A 67 1.34 9.32 -9.47
C PRO A 67 1.91 10.59 -8.85
N PHE A 68 2.20 11.59 -9.67
CA PHE A 68 2.47 12.95 -9.23
C PHE A 68 1.42 13.90 -9.82
N TYR A 69 1.07 14.92 -9.04
CA TYR A 69 0.09 15.95 -9.39
C TYR A 69 0.61 17.31 -8.92
N ILE A 70 0.84 18.25 -9.83
CA ILE A 70 1.38 19.57 -9.53
C ILE A 70 0.40 20.62 -10.05
N VAL A 71 -0.01 21.55 -9.19
CA VAL A 71 -0.78 22.73 -9.61
C VAL A 71 0.15 23.92 -9.68
N GLN A 72 0.24 24.53 -10.87
CA GLN A 72 1.04 25.72 -11.11
C GLN A 72 0.17 26.88 -11.60
N SER A 73 0.38 28.06 -11.03
CA SER A 73 -0.18 29.31 -11.55
C SER A 73 0.84 30.00 -12.44
N VAL A 74 0.44 30.32 -13.67
CA VAL A 74 1.28 30.95 -14.71
C VAL A 74 0.66 32.25 -15.16
N GLN A 75 1.45 33.33 -15.17
CA GLN A 75 1.02 34.62 -15.70
C GLN A 75 1.18 34.63 -17.21
N ILE A 76 0.10 34.45 -17.99
CA ILE A 76 0.14 34.44 -19.45
C ILE A 76 -0.98 35.31 -20.02
N SER A 77 -0.64 36.15 -21.00
CA SER A 77 -1.59 37.04 -21.67
C SER A 77 -2.26 36.34 -22.85
N ALA A 78 -3.51 35.91 -22.67
CA ALA A 78 -4.26 35.21 -23.71
C ALA A 78 -5.60 35.91 -24.03
N PRO A 79 -5.94 36.11 -25.32
CA PRO A 79 -7.30 36.47 -25.73
C PRO A 79 -8.33 35.43 -25.29
N LYS A 80 -9.62 35.81 -25.21
CA LYS A 80 -10.70 34.84 -24.97
C LYS A 80 -10.71 33.75 -26.06
N ARG A 81 -10.95 32.50 -25.61
CA ARG A 81 -10.96 31.27 -26.44
C ARG A 81 -9.61 30.97 -27.10
N SER A 82 -8.51 31.28 -26.43
CA SER A 82 -7.19 30.79 -26.86
C SER A 82 -7.04 29.33 -26.47
N SER A 83 -6.34 28.57 -27.29
CA SER A 83 -5.83 27.25 -26.96
C SER A 83 -4.46 27.39 -26.30
N PHE A 84 -4.11 26.44 -25.43
CA PHE A 84 -2.82 26.40 -24.77
C PHE A 84 -2.10 25.12 -25.20
N THR A 85 -0.87 25.27 -25.71
CA THR A 85 0.01 24.13 -25.98
C THR A 85 1.16 24.17 -24.99
N PHE A 86 1.46 23.02 -24.37
CA PHE A 86 2.56 22.87 -23.44
C PHE A 86 3.68 22.10 -24.11
N GLN A 87 4.90 22.60 -23.97
CA GLN A 87 6.09 21.96 -24.48
C GLN A 87 7.11 21.83 -23.35
N LEU A 88 7.35 20.60 -22.95
CA LEU A 88 8.41 20.26 -22.01
C LEU A 88 9.78 20.57 -22.62
N GLN A 89 10.63 21.28 -21.87
CA GLN A 89 12.01 21.55 -22.25
C GLN A 89 12.96 20.58 -21.56
N SER A 90 12.79 20.41 -20.24
CA SER A 90 13.57 19.49 -19.43
C SER A 90 12.69 18.80 -18.41
N PHE A 91 13.02 17.55 -18.13
CA PHE A 91 12.46 16.75 -17.05
C PHE A 91 13.59 16.04 -16.32
N HIS A 92 13.58 16.17 -15.00
CA HIS A 92 14.50 15.49 -14.13
C HIS A 92 13.71 14.83 -13.01
N CYS A 93 14.02 13.56 -12.76
CA CYS A 93 13.62 12.89 -11.54
C CYS A 93 14.86 12.35 -10.82
N TRP A 94 14.96 12.62 -9.54
CA TRP A 94 16.01 12.09 -8.68
C TRP A 94 15.41 11.23 -7.59
N ALA A 95 16.13 10.19 -7.21
CA ALA A 95 15.82 9.37 -6.06
C ALA A 95 16.93 9.53 -5.03
N LEU A 96 16.61 10.04 -3.84
CA LEU A 96 17.56 10.19 -2.75
C LEU A 96 17.22 9.23 -1.62
N PRO A 97 18.06 8.21 -1.41
CA PRO A 97 18.03 7.43 -0.18
C PRO A 97 18.14 8.35 1.04
N CYS A 98 17.26 8.15 2.00
CA CYS A 98 17.24 8.81 3.28
C CYS A 98 17.55 7.74 4.34
N GLY A 99 18.81 7.62 4.74
CA GLY A 99 19.28 6.66 5.75
C GLY A 99 20.20 7.30 6.77
N CYS A 100 20.21 6.75 7.99
CA CYS A 100 21.15 7.11 9.06
C CYS A 100 22.51 6.45 8.80
N ARG A 101 23.60 7.08 9.28
CA ARG A 101 25.00 6.67 9.04
C ARG A 101 25.37 5.25 9.49
N GLU A 102 24.49 4.56 10.22
CA GLU A 102 24.75 3.23 10.79
C GLU A 102 24.07 2.08 10.04
N ASN A 103 23.18 2.36 9.07
CA ASN A 103 22.56 1.30 8.26
C ASN A 103 22.28 1.82 6.84
N PRO A 104 23.00 1.36 5.79
CA PRO A 104 22.84 1.84 4.42
C PRO A 104 21.60 1.21 3.73
N GLY A 105 20.49 1.12 4.45
CA GLY A 105 19.21 0.64 3.94
C GLY A 105 18.48 1.73 3.14
N PHE A 106 17.88 1.35 2.02
CA PHE A 106 17.12 2.24 1.14
C PHE A 106 15.65 2.43 1.59
N GLU A 107 15.41 2.52 2.89
CA GLU A 107 14.07 2.45 3.53
C GLU A 107 13.17 3.64 3.20
N ARG A 108 13.76 4.81 2.97
CA ARG A 108 13.07 6.01 2.52
C ARG A 108 13.81 6.56 1.32
N VAL A 109 13.08 6.83 0.23
CA VAL A 109 13.60 7.48 -0.96
C VAL A 109 12.78 8.74 -1.18
N LYS A 110 13.43 9.89 -1.10
CA LYS A 110 12.81 11.14 -1.56
C LYS A 110 12.95 11.21 -3.07
N LEU A 111 11.81 11.22 -3.76
CA LEU A 111 11.74 11.45 -5.19
C LEU A 111 11.56 12.95 -5.40
N LEU A 112 12.51 13.57 -6.09
CA LEU A 112 12.37 14.96 -6.50
C LEU A 112 12.11 14.99 -7.99
N ILE A 113 11.00 15.61 -8.36
CA ILE A 113 10.62 15.83 -9.76
C ILE A 113 10.79 17.32 -10.03
N ARG A 114 11.51 17.64 -11.09
CA ARG A 114 11.63 19.02 -11.60
C ARG A 114 11.47 19.01 -13.10
N MET A 115 10.65 19.94 -13.57
CA MET A 115 10.44 20.12 -15.00
C MET A 115 10.36 21.59 -15.37
N GLU A 116 10.84 21.90 -16.57
CA GLU A 116 10.73 23.20 -17.20
C GLU A 116 9.82 23.07 -18.41
N THR A 117 8.76 23.87 -18.44
CA THR A 117 7.76 23.83 -19.50
C THR A 117 7.58 25.22 -20.09
N VAL A 118 7.41 25.30 -21.41
CA VAL A 118 6.95 26.50 -22.10
C VAL A 118 5.48 26.30 -22.47
N VAL A 119 4.64 27.22 -22.03
CA VAL A 119 3.24 27.30 -22.46
C VAL A 119 3.11 28.35 -23.57
N PHE A 120 2.44 27.98 -24.65
CA PHE A 120 2.12 28.87 -25.76
C PHE A 120 0.61 29.16 -25.77
N ALA A 121 0.23 30.43 -25.66
CA ALA A 121 -1.14 30.87 -25.90
C ALA A 121 -1.33 31.05 -27.41
N LYS A 122 -2.14 30.18 -28.02
CA LYS A 122 -2.39 30.16 -29.46
C LYS A 122 -3.85 30.48 -29.75
N LYS A 123 -4.10 31.19 -30.83
CA LYS A 123 -5.44 31.35 -31.36
C LYS A 123 -5.40 31.38 -32.88
N ASP A 124 -6.37 30.70 -33.47
CA ASP A 124 -6.52 30.63 -34.91
C ASP A 124 -6.80 32.03 -35.45
N CYS A 125 -6.06 32.40 -36.49
CA CYS A 125 -6.24 33.67 -37.16
C CYS A 125 -6.12 33.50 -38.67
N SER A 126 -6.82 34.37 -39.38
CA SER A 126 -6.72 34.51 -40.82
C SER A 126 -5.78 35.66 -41.14
N LEU A 127 -4.71 35.36 -41.87
CA LEU A 127 -3.73 36.33 -42.35
C LEU A 127 -3.96 36.57 -43.83
N LEU A 128 -4.08 37.84 -44.22
CA LEU A 128 -4.14 38.23 -45.62
C LEU A 128 -2.71 38.53 -46.08
N VAL A 129 -2.14 37.71 -46.95
CA VAL A 129 -0.76 37.83 -47.43
C VAL A 129 -0.74 38.10 -48.93
N PRO A 130 0.15 39.00 -49.41
CA PRO A 130 0.29 39.29 -50.82
C PRO A 130 0.91 38.09 -51.56
N ARG A 131 0.31 37.70 -52.69
CA ARG A 131 0.87 36.73 -53.60
C ARG A 131 1.67 37.48 -54.66
N ILE A 132 2.93 37.09 -54.81
CA ILE A 132 3.92 37.82 -55.60
C ILE A 132 4.27 37.02 -56.86
N ASP A 133 4.38 37.70 -58.01
CA ASP A 133 4.82 37.10 -59.28
C ASP A 133 6.35 36.89 -59.33
N SER A 134 6.84 36.27 -60.41
CA SER A 134 8.28 36.03 -60.61
C SER A 134 9.12 37.31 -60.80
N ARG A 135 8.48 38.49 -60.89
CA ARG A 135 9.11 39.81 -61.02
C ARG A 135 8.94 40.64 -59.75
N LEU A 136 8.57 40.01 -58.63
CA LEU A 136 8.38 40.63 -57.33
C LEU A 136 7.22 41.65 -57.26
N ARG A 137 6.19 41.51 -58.11
CA ARG A 137 4.98 42.35 -58.08
C ARG A 137 3.83 41.67 -57.36
N GLU A 138 3.11 42.40 -56.50
CA GLU A 138 1.89 41.92 -55.85
C GLU A 138 0.79 41.72 -56.92
N ILE A 139 0.29 40.50 -57.05
CA ILE A 139 -0.80 40.13 -57.99
C ILE A 139 -2.15 40.32 -57.29
N ASP A 140 -2.32 39.65 -56.16
CA ASP A 140 -3.52 39.65 -55.33
C ASP A 140 -3.16 39.26 -53.89
N ARG A 141 -4.16 39.20 -53.01
CA ARG A 141 -3.96 38.78 -51.62
C ARG A 141 -4.69 37.48 -51.35
N VAL A 142 -3.99 36.55 -50.72
CA VAL A 142 -4.50 35.23 -50.36
C VAL A 142 -4.68 35.17 -48.85
N CYS A 143 -5.78 34.55 -48.41
CA CYS A 143 -6.04 34.29 -47.01
C CYS A 143 -5.37 32.98 -46.59
N ILE A 144 -4.52 33.02 -45.56
CA ILE A 144 -3.90 31.85 -44.94
C ILE A 144 -4.40 31.74 -43.51
N CYS A 145 -4.92 30.57 -43.14
CA CYS A 145 -5.26 30.25 -41.75
C CYS A 145 -3.99 29.79 -41.03
N ALA A 146 -3.65 30.46 -39.93
CA ALA A 146 -2.47 30.15 -39.13
C ALA A 146 -2.77 30.30 -37.64
N ASN A 147 -2.05 29.54 -36.81
CA ASN A 147 -2.13 29.66 -35.36
C ASN A 147 -1.16 30.75 -34.89
N ARG A 148 -1.70 31.91 -34.54
CA ARG A 148 -0.89 32.99 -33.97
C ARG A 148 -0.60 32.68 -32.51
N VAL A 149 0.68 32.69 -32.15
CA VAL A 149 1.15 32.70 -30.75
C VAL A 149 1.04 34.14 -30.23
N PHE A 150 0.28 34.34 -29.16
CA PHE A 150 0.06 35.66 -28.54
C PHE A 150 1.06 35.94 -27.43
N ASP A 151 1.37 34.90 -26.67
CA ASP A 151 2.30 34.97 -25.55
C ASP A 151 2.89 33.57 -25.33
N SER A 152 4.10 33.54 -24.79
CA SER A 152 4.79 32.31 -24.43
C SER A 152 5.50 32.52 -23.12
N VAL A 153 5.22 31.64 -22.16
CA VAL A 153 5.75 31.77 -20.81
C VAL A 153 6.44 30.49 -20.43
N ARG A 154 7.68 30.62 -19.97
CA ARG A 154 8.46 29.53 -19.41
C ARG A 154 8.22 29.49 -17.90
N PHE A 155 7.95 28.31 -17.37
CA PHE A 155 7.81 28.11 -15.94
C PHE A 155 8.48 26.82 -15.49
N CYS A 156 8.99 26.84 -14.26
CA CYS A 156 9.47 25.67 -13.57
C CYS A 156 8.35 25.10 -12.68
N SER A 157 8.26 23.79 -12.61
CA SER A 157 7.38 23.09 -11.69
C SER A 157 8.12 21.90 -11.09
N GLY A 158 7.76 21.54 -9.87
CA GLY A 158 8.36 20.40 -9.20
C GLY A 158 7.61 19.99 -7.94
N CYS A 159 7.87 18.76 -7.50
CA CYS A 159 7.34 18.23 -6.27
C CYS A 159 8.38 17.31 -5.63
N CYS A 160 8.21 17.08 -4.32
CA CYS A 160 8.95 16.08 -3.58
C CYS A 160 7.95 15.02 -3.14
N ILE A 161 8.24 13.76 -3.44
CA ILE A 161 7.43 12.61 -3.02
C ILE A 161 8.28 11.77 -2.10
N CYS A 162 7.82 11.56 -0.87
CA CYS A 162 8.48 10.64 0.05
C CYS A 162 8.00 9.22 -0.25
N TYR A 163 8.79 8.44 -0.99
CA TYR A 163 8.56 7.01 -1.20
C TYR A 163 9.20 6.24 -0.05
N LYS A 164 8.41 5.57 0.77
CA LYS A 164 8.94 4.65 1.78
C LYS A 164 9.05 3.27 1.11
N ASN A 165 10.27 2.84 0.81
CA ASN A 165 10.50 1.46 0.37
C ASN A 165 10.51 0.58 1.61
N VAL A 166 9.31 0.26 2.08
CA VAL A 166 9.13 -0.69 3.16
C VAL A 166 8.18 -1.72 2.60
N GLU A 167 8.74 -2.84 2.14
CA GLU A 167 8.00 -4.09 2.29
C GLU A 167 7.80 -4.25 3.80
N LEU A 168 6.76 -3.62 4.36
CA LEU A 168 6.41 -3.70 5.77
C LEU A 168 5.96 -5.12 6.05
N ARG A 169 6.89 -6.05 6.23
CA ARG A 169 6.55 -7.44 6.49
C ARG A 169 6.30 -7.64 7.97
N ALA A 170 5.26 -8.41 8.28
CA ALA A 170 5.08 -8.89 9.63
C ALA A 170 5.84 -10.22 9.77
N GLU A 171 6.62 -10.34 10.84
CA GLU A 171 7.21 -11.61 11.22
C GLU A 171 6.15 -12.44 11.94
N LEU A 172 5.84 -13.61 11.39
CA LEU A 172 4.94 -14.57 12.02
C LEU A 172 5.74 -15.64 12.75
N SER A 173 5.31 -15.92 13.97
CA SER A 173 5.80 -17.04 14.78
C SER A 173 4.60 -17.76 15.38
N GLN A 174 4.75 -19.05 15.65
CA GLN A 174 3.65 -19.83 16.19
C GLN A 174 4.14 -20.83 17.22
N TYR A 175 3.35 -20.98 18.28
CA TYR A 175 3.44 -22.06 19.23
C TYR A 175 2.30 -23.05 18.94
N ASN A 176 2.62 -24.33 18.91
CA ASN A 176 1.65 -25.39 18.66
C ASN A 176 1.78 -26.45 19.75
N ALA A 177 0.68 -26.78 20.42
CA ALA A 177 0.59 -27.88 21.37
C ALA A 177 -0.68 -28.70 21.14
N VAL A 178 -0.72 -29.89 21.75
CA VAL A 178 -1.91 -30.74 21.76
C VAL A 178 -2.41 -30.85 23.20
N SER A 179 -3.70 -30.65 23.38
CA SER A 179 -4.34 -30.80 24.68
C SER A 179 -4.41 -32.27 25.10
N ASP A 180 -4.18 -32.53 26.37
CA ASP A 180 -4.42 -33.83 27.01
C ASP A 180 -5.87 -33.99 27.51
N GLY A 181 -6.67 -32.92 27.45
CA GLY A 181 -8.05 -32.89 27.95
C GLY A 181 -8.17 -32.60 29.45
N VAL A 182 -7.07 -32.24 30.12
CA VAL A 182 -7.01 -32.10 31.59
C VAL A 182 -6.36 -30.79 32.00
N ARG A 183 -5.25 -30.40 31.36
CA ARG A 183 -4.47 -29.22 31.77
C ARG A 183 -5.02 -27.92 31.19
N ARG A 184 -4.87 -26.85 31.99
CA ARG A 184 -5.14 -25.46 31.61
C ARG A 184 -3.90 -24.65 31.28
N THR A 185 -2.73 -25.17 31.68
CA THR A 185 -1.45 -24.49 31.50
C THR A 185 -0.61 -25.25 30.49
N TYR A 186 -0.06 -24.50 29.55
CA TYR A 186 0.81 -24.96 28.48
C TYR A 186 2.14 -24.24 28.59
N ARG A 187 3.25 -24.97 28.47
CA ARG A 187 4.62 -24.48 28.60
C ARG A 187 5.44 -24.79 27.36
N ASP A 188 6.66 -24.25 27.29
CA ASP A 188 7.61 -24.52 26.20
C ASP A 188 7.90 -26.01 26.00
N CYS A 189 7.84 -26.82 27.07
CA CYS A 189 8.04 -28.26 26.99
C CYS A 189 6.92 -28.99 26.21
N ASP A 190 5.75 -28.38 26.10
CA ASP A 190 4.58 -28.96 25.42
C ASP A 190 4.56 -28.62 23.91
N GLU A 191 5.51 -27.79 23.45
CA GLU A 191 5.58 -27.36 22.06
C GLU A 191 5.89 -28.54 21.12
N LEU A 192 5.12 -28.62 20.04
CA LEU A 192 5.46 -29.39 18.85
C LEU A 192 6.58 -28.68 18.07
N LYS A 193 7.83 -28.84 18.55
CA LYS A 193 9.02 -28.13 18.05
C LYS A 193 9.25 -28.20 16.54
N LYS A 194 8.72 -29.22 15.85
CA LYS A 194 8.78 -29.35 14.38
C LYS A 194 8.14 -28.17 13.63
N TYR A 195 7.33 -27.34 14.29
CA TYR A 195 6.60 -26.23 13.67
C TYR A 195 7.18 -24.83 13.97
N GLY A 196 8.33 -24.75 14.64
CA GLY A 196 9.01 -23.48 14.92
C GLY A 196 10.06 -23.62 16.02
N GLY A 197 9.70 -24.27 17.12
CA GLY A 197 10.62 -24.55 18.22
C GLY A 197 11.06 -23.29 18.97
N LYS A 198 10.20 -22.28 19.02
CA LYS A 198 10.49 -20.95 19.60
C LYS A 198 9.94 -20.78 21.02
N GLY A 199 9.19 -21.76 21.52
CA GLY A 199 8.44 -21.64 22.77
C GLY A 199 7.34 -20.58 22.71
N ILE A 200 6.82 -20.23 23.88
CA ILE A 200 5.81 -19.20 24.07
C ILE A 200 6.52 -17.86 24.27
N LEU A 201 6.40 -16.98 23.28
CA LEU A 201 7.01 -15.64 23.31
C LEU A 201 6.37 -14.73 24.36
N SER A 202 7.11 -13.72 24.81
CA SER A 202 6.54 -12.69 25.68
C SER A 202 5.60 -11.78 24.89
N PRO A 203 4.42 -11.41 25.42
CA PRO A 203 3.56 -10.39 24.81
C PRO A 203 4.26 -9.07 24.48
N GLU A 204 5.31 -8.71 25.22
CA GLU A 204 6.09 -7.47 25.06
C GLU A 204 7.14 -7.56 23.94
N GLU A 205 7.38 -8.76 23.39
CA GLU A 205 8.35 -8.99 22.30
C GLU A 205 7.70 -9.07 20.92
N VAL A 206 6.39 -8.92 20.86
CA VAL A 206 5.58 -9.06 19.65
C VAL A 206 4.63 -7.86 19.55
N SER A 207 4.05 -7.62 18.38
CA SER A 207 3.07 -6.54 18.22
C SER A 207 1.70 -6.94 18.75
N TYR A 208 1.25 -8.15 18.43
CA TYR A 208 0.05 -8.77 18.99
C TYR A 208 0.11 -10.29 18.81
N TYR A 209 -0.87 -11.01 19.36
CA TYR A 209 -0.90 -12.47 19.31
C TYR A 209 -2.31 -13.04 19.45
N ASP A 210 -2.61 -14.16 18.81
CA ASP A 210 -3.91 -14.81 18.88
C ASP A 210 -3.83 -16.24 19.39
N VAL A 211 -4.71 -16.59 20.32
CA VAL A 211 -4.81 -17.95 20.86
C VAL A 211 -6.01 -18.63 20.22
N PHE A 212 -5.76 -19.75 19.55
CA PHE A 212 -6.78 -20.61 18.96
C PHE A 212 -6.83 -21.94 19.70
N VAL A 213 -8.05 -22.39 20.00
CA VAL A 213 -8.31 -23.74 20.50
C VAL A 213 -9.24 -24.44 19.52
N ASN A 214 -8.76 -25.51 18.90
CA ASN A 214 -9.51 -26.27 17.90
C ASN A 214 -10.10 -25.39 16.77
N GLY A 215 -9.34 -24.40 16.30
CA GLY A 215 -9.75 -23.45 15.26
C GLY A 215 -10.63 -22.29 15.74
N VAL A 216 -11.03 -22.25 17.02
CA VAL A 216 -11.80 -21.13 17.57
C VAL A 216 -10.87 -20.13 18.24
N LEU A 217 -10.88 -18.87 17.77
CA LEU A 217 -10.20 -17.75 18.41
C LEU A 217 -10.73 -17.56 19.84
N GLN A 218 -9.83 -17.48 20.81
CA GLN A 218 -10.17 -17.35 22.22
C GLN A 218 -10.20 -15.87 22.64
N PRO A 219 -11.22 -15.41 23.39
CA PRO A 219 -11.29 -14.04 23.89
C PRO A 219 -10.13 -13.72 24.84
N LYS A 220 -9.47 -12.58 24.69
CA LYS A 220 -8.27 -12.19 25.48
C LYS A 220 -8.44 -12.36 27.01
N PRO A 221 -9.58 -12.00 27.63
CA PRO A 221 -9.72 -12.12 29.08
C PRO A 221 -9.78 -13.57 29.59
N THR A 222 -10.02 -14.55 28.71
CA THR A 222 -10.18 -15.97 29.08
C THR A 222 -8.86 -16.69 29.36
N TYR A 223 -7.73 -16.06 29.09
CA TYR A 223 -6.40 -16.63 29.37
C TYR A 223 -5.42 -15.57 29.89
N LEU A 224 -4.27 -16.06 30.33
CA LEU A 224 -3.09 -15.27 30.67
C LEU A 224 -1.92 -15.80 29.83
N LEU A 225 -1.27 -14.91 29.09
CA LEU A 225 -0.06 -15.23 28.35
C LEU A 225 1.13 -14.50 28.97
N LYS A 226 2.21 -15.24 29.21
CA LYS A 226 3.51 -14.73 29.62
C LYS A 226 4.58 -15.52 28.87
N ARG A 227 5.81 -15.02 28.85
CA ARG A 227 6.94 -15.82 28.34
C ARG A 227 6.93 -17.22 28.95
N GLY A 228 6.97 -18.22 28.08
CA GLY A 228 7.05 -19.63 28.45
C GLY A 228 5.78 -20.26 29.01
N GLU A 229 4.66 -19.51 29.11
CA GLU A 229 3.44 -20.01 29.75
C GLU A 229 2.15 -19.37 29.20
N LEU A 230 1.23 -20.23 28.75
CA LEU A 230 -0.18 -19.91 28.49
C LEU A 230 -1.04 -20.60 29.56
N THR A 231 -1.88 -19.86 30.26
CA THR A 231 -2.82 -20.41 31.26
C THR A 231 -4.25 -19.96 30.99
N PHE A 232 -5.16 -20.91 30.75
CA PHE A 232 -6.60 -20.65 30.64
C PHE A 232 -7.22 -20.35 32.01
N LYS A 233 -7.99 -19.28 32.11
CA LYS A 233 -8.71 -18.84 33.32
C LYS A 233 -10.11 -19.44 33.42
N THR A 234 -10.66 -19.93 32.31
CA THR A 234 -11.96 -20.59 32.26
C THR A 234 -11.96 -21.91 33.02
N GLN A 235 -13.16 -22.37 33.40
CA GLN A 235 -13.31 -23.70 33.99
C GLN A 235 -13.11 -24.81 32.96
N ASP A 236 -13.55 -24.56 31.74
CA ASP A 236 -13.41 -25.50 30.63
C ASP A 236 -11.94 -25.63 30.23
N VAL A 237 -11.55 -26.87 29.94
CA VAL A 237 -10.21 -27.21 29.44
C VAL A 237 -10.32 -27.59 27.95
N PRO A 238 -9.31 -27.28 27.13
CA PRO A 238 -9.31 -27.73 25.74
C PRO A 238 -9.50 -29.25 25.65
N ALA A 239 -10.41 -29.73 24.79
CA ALA A 239 -10.69 -31.16 24.68
C ALA A 239 -9.44 -31.99 24.33
N LYS A 240 -9.38 -33.25 24.78
CA LYS A 240 -8.25 -34.14 24.48
C LYS A 240 -8.02 -34.24 22.96
N GLY A 241 -6.78 -34.03 22.54
CA GLY A 241 -6.40 -34.04 21.12
C GLY A 241 -6.64 -32.72 20.39
N ALA A 242 -7.31 -31.75 21.00
CA ALA A 242 -7.51 -30.44 20.39
C ALA A 242 -6.17 -29.69 20.22
N PRO A 243 -5.93 -29.06 19.06
CA PRO A 243 -4.77 -28.20 18.89
C PRO A 243 -4.95 -26.92 19.70
N VAL A 244 -3.89 -26.51 20.39
CA VAL A 244 -3.74 -25.22 21.05
C VAL A 244 -2.65 -24.47 20.30
N ILE A 245 -3.03 -23.39 19.63
CA ILE A 245 -2.14 -22.64 18.74
C ILE A 245 -2.07 -21.20 19.24
N ILE A 246 -0.87 -20.65 19.32
CA ILE A 246 -0.65 -19.22 19.55
C ILE A 246 0.03 -18.68 18.30
N LEU A 247 -0.63 -17.78 17.59
CA LEU A 247 -0.06 -17.02 16.49
C LEU A 247 0.51 -15.72 17.06
N PHE A 248 1.80 -15.48 16.87
CA PHE A 248 2.46 -14.24 17.23
C PHE A 248 2.75 -13.46 15.96
N THR A 249 2.33 -12.20 15.95
CA THR A 249 2.57 -11.28 14.83
C THR A 249 3.43 -10.12 15.31
N THR A 250 4.59 -9.95 14.69
CA THR A 250 5.51 -8.85 15.01
C THR A 250 5.67 -7.95 13.81
N TRP A 251 5.16 -6.73 13.92
CA TRP A 251 5.38 -5.67 12.96
C TRP A 251 6.62 -4.91 13.38
N ARG A 252 7.54 -4.70 12.45
CA ARG A 252 8.70 -3.84 12.67
C ARG A 252 8.59 -2.62 11.78
N ASN A 253 8.88 -1.46 12.37
CA ASN A 253 9.07 -0.25 11.59
C ASN A 253 10.44 -0.32 10.87
N VAL A 254 10.73 0.74 10.13
CA VAL A 254 11.98 0.88 9.37
C VAL A 254 13.22 0.82 10.26
N ASP A 255 13.11 1.27 11.52
CA ASP A 255 14.20 1.25 12.49
C ASP A 255 14.33 -0.11 13.21
N CYS A 256 13.70 -1.18 12.68
CA CYS A 256 13.59 -2.53 13.27
C CYS A 256 12.91 -2.57 14.66
N GLN A 257 12.28 -1.48 15.08
CA GLN A 257 11.56 -1.38 16.33
C GLN A 257 10.17 -1.99 16.16
N ILE A 258 9.69 -2.65 17.21
CA ILE A 258 8.34 -3.23 17.23
C ILE A 258 7.33 -2.08 17.11
N MET A 259 6.45 -2.16 16.12
CA MET A 259 5.38 -1.20 15.94
C MET A 259 4.29 -1.43 16.98
N GLU A 260 3.71 -0.32 17.43
CA GLU A 260 2.51 -0.34 18.24
C GLU A 260 1.33 -0.81 17.37
N VAL A 261 0.76 -1.94 17.77
CA VAL A 261 -0.46 -2.47 17.18
C VAL A 261 -1.49 -2.60 18.28
N SER A 262 -2.64 -1.98 18.07
CA SER A 262 -3.79 -2.21 18.91
C SER A 262 -4.62 -3.34 18.31
N ASP A 263 -4.94 -4.32 19.14
CA ASP A 263 -5.73 -5.50 18.80
C ASP A 263 -6.90 -5.60 19.79
N TRP A 264 -8.11 -5.51 19.25
CA TRP A 264 -9.35 -5.54 20.01
C TRP A 264 -10.30 -6.59 19.47
N GLN A 265 -11.06 -7.22 20.37
CA GLN A 265 -12.04 -8.24 20.02
C GLN A 265 -13.42 -7.85 20.52
N TYR A 266 -14.35 -7.66 19.59
CA TYR A 266 -15.77 -7.66 19.89
C TYR A 266 -16.28 -9.10 19.87
N ASN A 267 -16.94 -9.52 20.94
CA ASN A 267 -17.41 -10.90 21.11
C ASN A 267 -18.92 -10.90 21.33
N ALA A 268 -19.65 -11.70 20.55
CA ALA A 268 -21.08 -11.90 20.69
C ALA A 268 -21.44 -13.39 20.52
N VAL A 269 -22.65 -13.75 20.95
CA VAL A 269 -23.23 -15.09 20.71
C VAL A 269 -24.42 -14.93 19.77
N SER A 270 -24.47 -15.76 18.74
CA SER A 270 -25.62 -15.77 17.83
C SER A 270 -26.86 -16.36 18.51
N ASP A 271 -28.02 -15.76 18.25
CA ASP A 271 -29.33 -16.25 18.68
C ASP A 271 -29.95 -17.25 17.67
N GLY A 272 -29.30 -17.47 16.52
CA GLY A 272 -29.81 -18.29 15.43
C GLY A 272 -30.65 -17.56 14.39
N VAL A 273 -30.90 -16.26 14.56
CA VAL A 273 -31.85 -15.49 13.73
C VAL A 273 -31.26 -14.17 13.25
N LYS A 274 -30.54 -13.45 14.12
CA LYS A 274 -30.06 -12.11 13.81
C LYS A 274 -28.82 -12.14 12.92
N LYS A 275 -28.77 -11.15 12.03
CA LYS A 275 -27.64 -10.85 11.12
C LYS A 275 -27.00 -9.50 11.38
N LYS A 276 -27.53 -8.74 12.34
CA LYS A 276 -27.03 -7.44 12.77
C LYS A 276 -26.64 -7.57 14.22
N TYR A 277 -25.42 -7.18 14.51
CA TYR A 277 -24.83 -7.20 15.84
C TYR A 277 -24.42 -5.77 16.17
N THR A 278 -24.85 -5.28 17.34
CA THR A 278 -24.56 -3.93 17.82
C THR A 278 -23.70 -3.98 19.07
N ASP A 279 -23.29 -2.83 19.59
CA ASP A 279 -22.55 -2.73 20.85
C ASP A 279 -23.31 -3.30 22.06
N GLU A 280 -24.65 -3.44 21.95
CA GLU A 280 -25.50 -4.04 22.99
C GLU A 280 -25.37 -5.57 23.03
N ASP A 281 -25.01 -6.19 21.91
CA ASP A 281 -24.83 -7.64 21.79
C ASP A 281 -23.46 -8.13 22.29
N GLU A 282 -22.56 -7.20 22.64
CA GLU A 282 -21.22 -7.50 23.14
C GLU A 282 -21.27 -8.19 24.51
N ILE A 283 -20.55 -9.30 24.65
CA ILE A 283 -20.31 -9.99 25.91
C ILE A 283 -19.39 -9.12 26.77
N LYS A 284 -19.96 -8.39 27.72
CA LYS A 284 -19.27 -7.36 28.50
C LYS A 284 -18.13 -7.90 29.37
N GLU A 285 -18.16 -9.18 29.70
CA GLU A 285 -17.08 -9.88 30.41
C GLU A 285 -15.81 -10.03 29.57
N TYR A 286 -15.92 -9.98 28.24
CA TYR A 286 -14.78 -10.12 27.31
C TYR A 286 -14.28 -8.78 26.78
N GLY A 287 -15.05 -7.71 26.92
CA GLY A 287 -14.71 -6.37 26.46
C GLY A 287 -15.92 -5.44 26.54
N ALA A 288 -15.68 -4.14 26.54
CA ALA A 288 -16.74 -3.12 26.49
C ALA A 288 -16.38 -2.00 25.52
N GLN A 289 -15.65 -2.33 24.46
CA GLN A 289 -15.18 -1.34 23.49
C GLN A 289 -16.16 -1.15 22.32
N GLY A 290 -17.11 -2.06 22.16
CA GLY A 290 -18.03 -2.05 21.03
C GLY A 290 -17.32 -2.29 19.69
N ILE A 291 -18.00 -1.94 18.61
CA ILE A 291 -17.53 -2.12 17.24
C ILE A 291 -16.91 -0.81 16.74
N PRO A 292 -15.58 -0.75 16.51
CA PRO A 292 -14.91 0.50 16.14
C PRO A 292 -15.26 0.94 14.71
N SER A 293 -14.97 2.21 14.39
CA SER A 293 -15.11 2.70 13.02
C SER A 293 -14.08 2.04 12.09
N PRO A 294 -14.44 1.66 10.86
CA PRO A 294 -13.45 1.21 9.87
C PRO A 294 -12.34 2.21 9.58
N CYS A 295 -12.55 3.51 9.84
CA CYS A 295 -11.52 4.54 9.68
C CYS A 295 -10.51 4.60 10.84
N GLU A 296 -10.74 3.85 11.93
CA GLU A 296 -9.90 3.84 13.13
C GLU A 296 -9.00 2.59 13.20
N VAL A 297 -9.18 1.65 12.27
CA VAL A 297 -8.49 0.36 12.22
C VAL A 297 -7.85 0.13 10.85
N SER A 298 -6.80 -0.68 10.82
CA SER A 298 -6.13 -1.07 9.58
C SER A 298 -6.96 -2.12 8.83
N TYR A 299 -7.46 -3.15 9.52
CA TYR A 299 -8.34 -4.16 8.94
C TYR A 299 -9.12 -4.91 10.03
N PHE A 300 -10.09 -5.72 9.60
CA PHE A 300 -10.90 -6.58 10.46
C PHE A 300 -10.79 -8.04 10.05
N ASN A 301 -10.82 -8.95 11.02
CA ASN A 301 -11.08 -10.37 10.81
C ASN A 301 -12.36 -10.75 11.53
N LEU A 302 -13.32 -11.34 10.79
CA LEU A 302 -14.54 -11.85 11.38
C LEU A 302 -14.47 -13.38 11.45
N PHE A 303 -14.60 -13.93 12.66
CA PHE A 303 -14.71 -15.36 12.89
C PHE A 303 -16.13 -15.71 13.33
N ILE A 304 -16.75 -16.67 12.64
CA ILE A 304 -18.04 -17.22 13.02
C ILE A 304 -17.86 -18.71 13.24
N ASN A 305 -18.08 -19.17 14.47
CA ASN A 305 -17.83 -20.56 14.87
C ASN A 305 -16.40 -21.04 14.49
N GLY A 306 -15.41 -20.18 14.68
CA GLY A 306 -14.00 -20.43 14.33
C GLY A 306 -13.65 -20.24 12.85
N VAL A 307 -14.63 -20.18 11.94
CA VAL A 307 -14.36 -20.01 10.51
C VAL A 307 -14.15 -18.52 10.19
N LEU A 308 -12.98 -18.18 9.66
CA LEU A 308 -12.68 -16.85 9.13
C LEU A 308 -13.59 -16.53 7.94
N GLN A 309 -14.34 -15.43 8.05
CA GLN A 309 -15.35 -15.04 7.07
C GLN A 309 -14.76 -14.17 5.96
N PRO A 310 -15.12 -14.41 4.68
CA PRO A 310 -14.79 -13.52 3.57
C PRO A 310 -15.33 -12.09 3.77
N LYS A 311 -14.56 -11.07 3.37
CA LYS A 311 -14.92 -9.64 3.50
C LYS A 311 -16.25 -9.29 2.83
N VAL A 312 -16.64 -10.01 1.78
CA VAL A 312 -17.93 -9.81 1.08
C VAL A 312 -19.15 -10.25 1.91
N ASN A 313 -18.95 -11.12 2.90
CA ASN A 313 -20.02 -11.71 3.73
C ASN A 313 -20.45 -10.80 4.89
N TYR A 314 -19.81 -9.65 5.08
CA TYR A 314 -20.16 -8.74 6.15
C TYR A 314 -19.81 -7.29 5.83
N ARG A 315 -20.41 -6.37 6.59
CA ARG A 315 -20.11 -4.94 6.58
C ARG A 315 -19.94 -4.47 8.02
N VAL A 316 -18.91 -3.67 8.24
CA VAL A 316 -18.65 -3.05 9.54
C VAL A 316 -18.87 -1.54 9.42
N ARG A 317 -19.56 -0.98 10.39
CA ARG A 317 -19.66 0.45 10.67
C ARG A 317 -19.46 0.62 12.17
N LYS A 318 -19.16 1.85 12.60
CA LYS A 318 -19.12 2.16 14.03
C LYS A 318 -20.42 1.71 14.70
N GLY A 319 -20.30 0.84 15.70
CA GLY A 319 -21.41 0.27 16.45
C GLY A 319 -22.26 -0.80 15.74
N LEU A 320 -21.86 -1.27 14.55
CA LEU A 320 -22.67 -2.21 13.76
C LEU A 320 -21.81 -3.17 12.93
N LEU A 321 -22.04 -4.47 13.13
CA LEU A 321 -21.63 -5.56 12.26
C LEU A 321 -22.88 -6.14 11.57
N GLU A 322 -22.94 -6.08 10.25
CA GLU A 322 -24.03 -6.63 9.44
C GLU A 322 -23.53 -7.77 8.56
N LEU A 323 -24.10 -8.97 8.72
CA LEU A 323 -23.86 -10.12 7.86
C LEU A 323 -24.71 -9.98 6.59
N THR A 324 -24.07 -10.10 5.43
CA THR A 324 -24.70 -9.98 4.10
C THR A 324 -25.15 -11.32 3.53
N THR A 325 -24.84 -12.42 4.22
CA THR A 325 -25.25 -13.78 3.86
C THR A 325 -26.77 -13.95 3.96
N SER A 326 -27.31 -14.95 3.24
CA SER A 326 -28.71 -15.37 3.38
C SER A 326 -29.00 -15.80 4.80
N ASP A 327 -28.15 -16.69 5.32
CA ASP A 327 -28.35 -17.39 6.58
C ASP A 327 -27.70 -16.66 7.76
N ALA A 328 -28.36 -16.74 8.91
CA ALA A 328 -27.81 -16.32 10.19
C ALA A 328 -26.90 -17.44 10.74
N PRO A 329 -25.90 -17.09 11.57
CA PRO A 329 -25.12 -18.10 12.29
C PRO A 329 -26.03 -18.95 13.17
N SER A 330 -25.66 -20.20 13.41
CA SER A 330 -26.44 -21.09 14.27
C SER A 330 -26.52 -20.55 15.70
N LYS A 331 -27.63 -20.80 16.38
CA LYS A 331 -27.81 -20.40 17.79
C LYS A 331 -26.67 -20.95 18.66
N GLY A 332 -26.08 -20.09 19.47
CA GLY A 332 -24.93 -20.41 20.32
C GLY A 332 -23.58 -20.29 19.62
N ALA A 333 -23.53 -20.05 18.30
CA ALA A 333 -22.27 -19.87 17.59
C ALA A 333 -21.57 -18.58 18.06
N PRO A 334 -20.26 -18.63 18.38
CA PRO A 334 -19.49 -17.45 18.70
C PRO A 334 -19.30 -16.60 17.43
N VAL A 335 -19.49 -15.30 17.60
CA VAL A 335 -19.26 -14.26 16.59
C VAL A 335 -18.19 -13.34 17.15
N ILE A 336 -16.99 -13.41 16.58
CA ILE A 336 -15.82 -12.66 17.06
C ILE A 336 -15.33 -11.76 15.93
N LEU A 337 -15.39 -10.45 16.14
CA LEU A 337 -14.82 -9.45 15.25
C LEU A 337 -13.52 -8.93 15.87
N GLU A 338 -12.41 -9.35 15.30
CA GLU A 338 -11.08 -8.85 15.62
C GLU A 338 -10.77 -7.60 14.80
N SER A 339 -10.28 -6.57 15.47
CA SER A 339 -9.99 -5.25 14.93
C SER A 339 -8.52 -4.93 15.16
N ILE A 340 -7.77 -4.79 14.07
CA ILE A 340 -6.32 -4.55 14.13
C ILE A 340 -6.03 -3.13 13.65
N ALA A 341 -5.43 -2.30 14.51
CA ALA A 341 -4.95 -0.96 14.17
C ALA A 341 -3.43 -0.90 14.31
N ILE A 342 -2.75 -0.79 13.17
CA ILE A 342 -1.30 -0.65 13.08
C ILE A 342 -0.99 0.85 13.01
N ARG A 343 -0.14 1.35 13.91
CA ARG A 343 0.25 2.76 13.92
C ARG A 343 1.74 2.91 13.66
N ASP A 344 2.11 3.94 12.90
CA ASP A 344 3.51 4.30 12.74
C ASP A 344 4.04 5.02 14.00
N SER A 345 5.34 5.33 14.01
CA SER A 345 6.01 6.02 15.12
C SER A 345 5.46 7.42 15.41
N GLU A 346 4.68 8.00 14.50
CA GLU A 346 4.02 9.30 14.65
C GLU A 346 2.54 9.13 15.09
N GLY A 347 2.08 7.90 15.34
CA GLY A 347 0.72 7.57 15.74
C GLY A 347 -0.29 7.53 14.58
N ARG A 348 0.16 7.70 13.33
CA ARG A 348 -0.71 7.67 12.15
C ARG A 348 -1.13 6.24 11.87
N LEU A 349 -2.41 6.05 11.54
CA LEU A 349 -2.95 4.75 11.19
C LEU A 349 -2.40 4.30 9.83
N PHE A 350 -1.79 3.12 9.80
CA PHE A 350 -1.34 2.50 8.58
C PHE A 350 -2.50 1.73 7.94
N HIS A 351 -2.92 2.12 6.74
CA HIS A 351 -4.02 1.43 6.06
C HIS A 351 -3.53 0.12 5.47
N ALA A 352 -4.18 -0.98 5.85
CA ALA A 352 -3.93 -2.30 5.30
C ALA A 352 -5.24 -2.88 4.76
N GLU A 353 -5.15 -3.96 3.99
CA GLU A 353 -6.31 -4.73 3.59
C GLU A 353 -6.04 -6.22 3.80
N ALA A 354 -6.99 -6.89 4.44
CA ALA A 354 -7.04 -8.34 4.49
C ALA A 354 -7.90 -8.85 3.31
N PHE A 355 -7.33 -9.72 2.49
CA PHE A 355 -8.04 -10.42 1.45
C PHE A 355 -7.85 -11.93 1.61
N HIS A 356 -8.80 -12.69 1.06
CA HIS A 356 -8.92 -14.12 1.29
C HIS A 356 -9.07 -14.85 -0.04
N TYR A 357 -8.13 -15.75 -0.33
CA TYR A 357 -8.38 -16.81 -1.31
C TYR A 357 -9.14 -17.93 -0.60
N ASN A 358 -10.28 -18.33 -1.15
CA ASN A 358 -11.13 -19.37 -0.57
C ASN A 358 -11.34 -20.49 -1.59
N ALA A 359 -11.16 -21.73 -1.17
CA ALA A 359 -11.35 -22.92 -1.98
C ALA A 359 -11.99 -24.06 -1.16
N TYR A 360 -12.54 -25.06 -1.85
CA TYR A 360 -12.87 -26.34 -1.25
C TYR A 360 -11.78 -27.35 -1.58
N SER A 361 -11.38 -28.15 -0.59
CA SER A 361 -10.44 -29.24 -0.80
C SER A 361 -10.97 -30.22 -1.85
N CYS A 362 -10.13 -30.51 -2.85
CA CYS A 362 -10.37 -31.58 -3.82
C CYS A 362 -9.78 -32.93 -3.36
N GLY A 363 -9.29 -33.02 -2.12
CA GLY A 363 -8.51 -34.16 -1.63
C GLY A 363 -7.05 -34.17 -2.12
N GLY A 364 -6.66 -33.15 -2.88
CA GLY A 364 -5.28 -32.92 -3.33
C GLY A 364 -4.49 -31.98 -2.43
N LYS A 365 -3.23 -31.73 -2.81
CA LYS A 365 -2.30 -30.83 -2.09
C LYS A 365 -1.97 -29.55 -2.84
N ILE A 366 -2.43 -29.42 -4.08
CA ILE A 366 -2.12 -28.27 -4.95
C ILE A 366 -3.43 -27.54 -5.21
N TYR A 367 -3.41 -26.24 -4.92
CA TYR A 367 -4.53 -25.34 -5.13
C TYR A 367 -4.06 -24.16 -5.97
N THR A 368 -4.88 -23.76 -6.92
CA THR A 368 -4.56 -22.72 -7.90
C THR A 368 -5.68 -21.68 -7.95
N ASN A 369 -5.48 -20.61 -8.70
CA ASN A 369 -6.53 -19.62 -8.96
C ASN A 369 -7.81 -20.22 -9.57
N ARG A 370 -7.73 -21.41 -10.18
CA ARG A 370 -8.91 -22.09 -10.75
C ARG A 370 -9.83 -22.67 -9.69
N ASP A 371 -9.28 -22.98 -8.52
CA ASP A 371 -10.03 -23.59 -7.41
C ASP A 371 -10.69 -22.52 -6.51
N GLU A 372 -10.48 -21.23 -6.81
CA GLU A 372 -11.05 -20.11 -6.06
C GLU A 372 -12.59 -20.09 -6.18
N ILE A 373 -13.27 -19.97 -5.03
CA ILE A 373 -14.70 -19.75 -4.97
C ILE A 373 -14.97 -18.28 -5.33
N ARG A 374 -15.27 -18.04 -6.61
CA ARG A 374 -15.42 -16.70 -7.20
C ARG A 374 -16.41 -15.78 -6.51
N MET A 375 -17.43 -16.34 -5.83
CA MET A 375 -18.40 -15.52 -5.10
C MET A 375 -17.78 -14.75 -3.93
N TYR A 376 -16.60 -15.15 -3.45
CA TYR A 376 -15.88 -14.50 -2.35
C TYR A 376 -14.76 -13.56 -2.83
N GLY A 377 -14.37 -13.63 -4.11
CA GLY A 377 -13.31 -12.83 -4.70
C GLY A 377 -12.75 -13.46 -5.97
N GLU A 378 -12.01 -12.68 -6.74
CA GLU A 378 -11.31 -13.13 -7.96
C GLU A 378 -9.83 -12.69 -7.94
N ASN A 379 -9.24 -12.56 -6.74
CA ASN A 379 -7.87 -12.07 -6.58
C ASN A 379 -6.84 -13.18 -6.80
N GLY A 380 -7.27 -14.44 -6.76
CA GLY A 380 -6.38 -15.59 -6.77
C GLY A 380 -5.42 -15.61 -5.59
N ILE A 381 -4.37 -16.42 -5.74
CA ILE A 381 -3.28 -16.55 -4.79
C ILE A 381 -2.19 -15.52 -5.16
N PRO A 382 -1.89 -14.53 -4.31
CA PRO A 382 -0.90 -13.51 -4.61
C PRO A 382 0.52 -14.02 -4.47
N ASN A 383 1.46 -13.22 -4.97
CA ASN A 383 2.87 -13.41 -4.67
C ASN A 383 3.09 -13.17 -3.15
N PRO A 384 3.71 -14.10 -2.40
CA PRO A 384 4.00 -13.91 -0.98
C PRO A 384 4.90 -12.70 -0.70
N ASN A 385 5.67 -12.25 -1.70
CA ASN A 385 6.53 -11.07 -1.57
C ASN A 385 5.78 -9.74 -1.78
N SER A 386 4.55 -9.77 -2.31
CA SER A 386 3.75 -8.56 -2.50
C SER A 386 2.77 -8.28 -1.34
N VAL A 387 2.84 -9.07 -0.28
CA VAL A 387 1.96 -9.00 0.89
C VAL A 387 2.81 -8.91 2.16
N PHE A 388 2.23 -8.39 3.23
CA PHE A 388 2.91 -8.25 4.51
C PHE A 388 3.06 -9.58 5.24
N TYR A 389 2.02 -10.42 5.21
CA TYR A 389 2.06 -11.80 5.68
C TYR A 389 0.87 -12.60 5.11
N GLN A 390 0.92 -13.92 5.31
CA GLN A 390 -0.17 -14.83 4.93
C GLN A 390 -0.41 -15.90 6.01
N ASN A 391 -1.68 -16.23 6.25
CA ASN A 391 -2.11 -17.29 7.15
C ASN A 391 -3.01 -18.28 6.41
N LEU A 392 -2.68 -19.56 6.48
CA LEU A 392 -3.49 -20.62 5.91
C LEU A 392 -4.38 -21.26 6.99
N PHE A 393 -5.68 -21.33 6.73
CA PHE A 393 -6.64 -22.06 7.53
C PHE A 393 -7.20 -23.22 6.71
N ILE A 394 -7.24 -24.41 7.32
CA ILE A 394 -7.89 -25.59 6.75
C ILE A 394 -8.90 -26.07 7.78
N ASN A 395 -10.17 -26.09 7.40
CA ASN A 395 -11.28 -26.44 8.30
C ASN A 395 -11.25 -25.63 9.61
N ALA A 396 -11.11 -24.29 9.50
CA ALA A 396 -10.95 -23.32 10.60
C ALA A 396 -9.65 -23.45 11.43
N VAL A 397 -8.83 -24.48 11.23
CA VAL A 397 -7.58 -24.64 11.98
C VAL A 397 -6.44 -23.94 11.25
N LEU A 398 -5.79 -23.00 11.93
CA LEU A 398 -4.58 -22.33 11.47
C LEU A 398 -3.48 -23.38 11.22
N GLN A 399 -2.87 -23.32 10.04
CA GLN A 399 -1.84 -24.26 9.62
C GLN A 399 -0.43 -23.70 9.86
N PRO A 400 0.51 -24.55 10.30
CA PRO A 400 1.91 -24.19 10.39
C PRO A 400 2.53 -23.71 9.08
N HIS A 401 3.29 -22.61 9.09
CA HIS A 401 3.96 -22.09 7.87
C HIS A 401 4.91 -23.09 7.22
N VAL A 402 5.49 -24.01 8.00
CA VAL A 402 6.36 -25.08 7.47
C VAL A 402 5.59 -26.19 6.72
N ASN A 403 4.26 -26.20 6.79
CA ASN A 403 3.43 -27.23 6.18
C ASN A 403 2.92 -26.83 4.79
N TYR A 404 3.27 -25.65 4.28
CA TYR A 404 2.81 -25.21 2.97
C TYR A 404 3.75 -24.18 2.34
N ILE A 405 3.70 -24.13 1.01
CA ILE A 405 4.41 -23.15 0.20
C ILE A 405 3.37 -22.34 -0.57
N VAL A 406 3.53 -21.02 -0.55
CA VAL A 406 2.75 -20.12 -1.38
C VAL A 406 3.64 -19.54 -2.46
N GLN A 407 3.15 -19.56 -3.70
CA GLN A 407 3.70 -18.83 -4.83
C GLN A 407 2.54 -18.11 -5.52
N GLN A 408 2.86 -17.13 -6.36
CA GLN A 408 1.83 -16.46 -7.14
C GLN A 408 1.04 -17.51 -7.95
N GLY A 409 -0.27 -17.55 -7.73
CA GLY A 409 -1.20 -18.47 -8.39
C GLY A 409 -1.21 -19.91 -7.87
N CYS A 410 -0.43 -20.25 -6.83
CA CYS A 410 -0.27 -21.63 -6.36
C CYS A 410 -0.06 -21.73 -4.85
N LEU A 411 -0.84 -22.60 -4.21
CA LEU A 411 -0.67 -23.05 -2.83
C LEU A 411 -0.38 -24.56 -2.85
N LEU A 412 0.77 -24.95 -2.31
CA LEU A 412 1.19 -26.34 -2.17
C LEU A 412 1.20 -26.73 -0.70
N LEU A 413 0.52 -27.82 -0.33
CA LEU A 413 0.58 -28.41 0.99
C LEU A 413 1.70 -29.45 1.05
N GLU A 414 2.58 -29.32 2.04
CA GLU A 414 3.71 -30.23 2.30
C GLU A 414 3.41 -31.23 3.43
N THR A 415 2.17 -31.24 3.92
CA THR A 415 1.69 -32.21 4.90
C THR A 415 1.74 -33.64 4.35
N ARG A 416 1.86 -34.63 5.23
CA ARG A 416 1.74 -36.04 4.85
C ARG A 416 0.35 -36.32 4.28
N ASP A 417 -0.67 -35.94 5.04
CA ASP A 417 -2.07 -36.21 4.72
C ASP A 417 -2.67 -35.08 3.87
N CYS A 418 -3.60 -35.44 3.00
CA CYS A 418 -4.39 -34.47 2.25
C CYS A 418 -5.54 -33.95 3.10
N PRO A 419 -5.99 -32.70 2.90
CA PRO A 419 -7.21 -32.22 3.53
C PRO A 419 -8.42 -33.05 3.08
N THR A 420 -9.35 -33.30 3.99
CA THR A 420 -10.61 -33.98 3.68
C THR A 420 -11.31 -33.30 2.51
N VAL A 421 -11.86 -34.08 1.57
CA VAL A 421 -12.61 -33.53 0.43
C VAL A 421 -13.73 -32.61 0.94
N ALA A 422 -13.91 -31.48 0.26
CA ALA A 422 -14.83 -30.40 0.61
C ALA A 422 -14.52 -29.63 1.91
N ALA A 423 -13.40 -29.91 2.60
CA ALA A 423 -12.95 -29.06 3.69
C ALA A 423 -12.66 -27.63 3.17
N PRO A 424 -13.07 -26.59 3.89
CA PRO A 424 -12.80 -25.21 3.49
C PRO A 424 -11.31 -24.89 3.66
N ILE A 425 -10.75 -24.23 2.66
CA ILE A 425 -9.37 -23.75 2.62
C ILE A 425 -9.42 -22.25 2.45
N THR A 426 -8.84 -21.53 3.40
CA THR A 426 -8.78 -20.07 3.38
C THR A 426 -7.33 -19.63 3.54
N LEU A 427 -6.76 -19.01 2.50
CA LEU A 427 -5.49 -18.32 2.59
C LEU A 427 -5.77 -16.83 2.79
N GLN A 428 -5.61 -16.37 4.03
CA GLN A 428 -5.61 -14.96 4.36
C GLN A 428 -4.29 -14.34 3.96
N SER A 429 -4.35 -13.15 3.39
CA SER A 429 -3.19 -12.34 3.08
C SER A 429 -3.49 -10.90 3.46
N VAL A 430 -2.53 -10.24 4.09
CA VAL A 430 -2.66 -8.83 4.49
C VAL A 430 -1.65 -8.01 3.70
N SER A 431 -2.10 -6.95 3.04
CA SER A 431 -1.28 -6.10 2.16
C SER A 431 -1.53 -4.61 2.41
N GLY A 432 -0.69 -3.75 1.84
CA GLY A 432 -0.83 -2.31 1.95
C GLY A 432 -2.10 -1.86 1.25
N GLY A 433 -2.90 -1.04 1.93
CA GLY A 433 -3.98 -0.31 1.27
C GLY A 433 -3.38 0.74 0.35
N CYS A 434 -3.94 0.91 -0.85
CA CYS A 434 -3.66 2.11 -1.64
C CYS A 434 -4.22 3.31 -0.87
N GLU A 435 -3.35 4.08 -0.22
CA GLU A 435 -3.70 5.44 0.16
C GLU A 435 -3.98 6.23 -1.12
N LEU A 436 -5.14 6.89 -1.19
CA LEU A 436 -5.31 8.01 -2.12
C LEU A 436 -4.21 9.02 -1.81
N PRO A 437 -3.40 9.42 -2.79
CA PRO A 437 -2.26 10.30 -2.55
C PRO A 437 -2.73 11.58 -1.88
N HIS A 438 -2.36 11.74 -0.60
CA HIS A 438 -2.44 13.02 0.07
C HIS A 438 -1.33 13.88 -0.51
N CYS A 439 -1.72 14.80 -1.39
CA CYS A 439 -0.83 15.78 -1.97
C CYS A 439 -0.48 16.82 -0.90
N GLU A 440 0.50 16.53 -0.05
CA GLU A 440 1.09 17.53 0.84
C GLU A 440 2.29 18.21 0.18
N THR A 441 2.04 19.49 -0.15
CA THR A 441 2.94 20.64 -0.24
C THR A 441 4.09 20.69 -1.29
N GLN A 442 4.09 21.81 -2.03
CA GLN A 442 5.20 22.33 -2.81
C GLN A 442 6.42 22.58 -1.88
N MET A 443 7.61 22.20 -2.32
CA MET A 443 8.86 22.62 -1.68
C MET A 443 8.95 24.15 -1.69
N SER A 444 9.21 24.76 -0.53
CA SER A 444 9.49 26.20 -0.47
C SER A 444 10.83 26.52 -1.14
N ASP A 445 10.96 27.72 -1.70
CA ASP A 445 12.21 28.21 -2.31
C ASP A 445 13.39 28.20 -1.32
N ALA A 446 13.11 28.32 -0.02
CA ALA A 446 14.11 28.21 1.05
C ALA A 446 14.70 26.80 1.17
N ALA A 447 13.85 25.76 1.08
CA ALA A 447 14.28 24.36 1.10
C ALA A 447 15.11 24.01 -0.16
N LEU A 448 14.75 24.58 -1.31
CA LEU A 448 15.50 24.44 -2.56
C LEU A 448 16.87 25.14 -2.52
N ALA A 449 16.95 26.32 -1.90
CA ALA A 449 18.20 27.07 -1.75
C ALA A 449 19.18 26.46 -0.73
N GLN A 450 18.66 25.77 0.30
CA GLN A 450 19.49 25.00 1.23
C GLN A 450 20.09 23.76 0.55
N TRP A 451 19.32 23.06 -0.27
CA TRP A 451 19.78 21.89 -1.02
C TRP A 451 20.89 22.20 -2.03
N LYS A 452 20.76 23.31 -2.80
CA LYS A 452 21.82 23.77 -3.71
C LYS A 452 23.14 24.06 -2.99
N ARG A 453 23.09 24.47 -1.72
CA ARG A 453 24.29 24.73 -0.92
C ARG A 453 24.92 23.47 -0.36
N GLU A 454 24.13 22.48 0.03
CA GLU A 454 24.63 21.26 0.69
C GLU A 454 25.15 20.20 -0.29
N TYR A 455 24.65 20.16 -1.55
CA TYR A 455 24.92 19.03 -2.46
C TYR A 455 25.41 19.41 -3.87
N SER A 456 25.73 20.68 -4.12
CA SER A 456 26.49 21.07 -5.33
C SER A 456 27.99 20.84 -5.11
N CYS A 457 28.41 19.58 -4.91
CA CYS A 457 29.82 19.19 -5.03
C CYS A 457 29.95 18.22 -6.20
N GLY A 458 30.24 18.79 -7.37
CA GLY A 458 30.38 18.02 -8.60
C GLY A 458 30.59 18.88 -9.85
N GLU A 459 31.18 20.08 -9.73
CA GLU A 459 31.84 20.74 -10.85
C GLU A 459 33.28 21.03 -10.45
N ASN A 460 34.22 20.47 -11.21
CA ASN A 460 35.66 20.61 -11.04
C ASN A 460 36.07 22.10 -10.88
N PRO A 461 36.76 22.50 -9.80
CA PRO A 461 37.48 23.75 -9.78
C PRO A 461 38.81 23.53 -10.52
N GLY A 462 38.80 23.63 -11.84
CA GLY A 462 39.97 23.29 -12.63
C GLY A 462 39.85 23.64 -14.10
N LEU A 463 39.48 24.89 -14.40
CA LEU A 463 39.80 25.56 -15.67
C LEU A 463 39.74 27.07 -15.39
N SER A 464 40.91 27.62 -15.08
CA SER A 464 41.15 29.07 -15.07
C SER A 464 40.96 29.61 -16.50
N PRO A 465 40.28 30.76 -16.67
CA PRO A 465 40.32 31.52 -17.90
C PRO A 465 41.29 32.69 -17.71
N ASP A 466 42.60 32.47 -17.84
CA ASP A 466 43.57 33.56 -17.93
C ASP A 466 44.65 33.23 -18.96
N ILE A 467 44.40 33.58 -20.23
CA ILE A 467 45.47 33.95 -21.15
C ILE A 467 45.05 35.27 -21.81
N VAL A 468 45.65 36.34 -21.32
CA VAL A 468 45.68 37.69 -21.89
C VAL A 468 46.47 37.65 -23.21
N PRO A 469 46.05 38.39 -24.27
CA PRO A 469 46.88 38.59 -25.46
C PRO A 469 47.85 39.76 -25.22
N GLY A 470 49.12 39.59 -25.59
CA GLY A 470 50.09 40.69 -25.60
C GLY A 470 51.48 40.32 -26.10
N GLY A 471 51.73 40.59 -27.39
CA GLY A 471 52.99 41.11 -27.93
C GLY A 471 54.23 40.21 -27.96
N ASP A 472 54.53 39.68 -29.14
CA ASP A 472 55.50 40.32 -30.06
C ASP A 472 54.97 40.27 -31.50
#